data_AF-A0A259T8N3-F1
#
_entry.id   AF-A0A259T8N3-F1
#
_cell.length_a   1.000
_cell.length_b   1.000
_cell.length_c   1.000
_cell.angle_alpha   90.00
_cell.angle_beta   90.00
_cell.angle_gamma   90.00
#
_symmetry.space_group_name_H-M   'P 1'
#
loop_
_entity.id
_entity.type
_entity.pdbx_description
1 polymer ?
#
loop_
_entity_poly.entity_id
_entity_poly.type
_entity_poly.pdbx_seq_one_letter_code
_entity_poly.pdbx_strand_id
1 'polypeptide(L)'
;MPFPTHIVAAGGFVEDEQGNILLVKTHDGAWVYPGGGELAVSEETTDSRWVAKERVLDFITHPAIRTRYQAYIDFNGSVNYIEYVTNPEFLIKLQTDI
;
A
#
# COMPACT_ATOMS: atom_id res chain seq x y z
N MET A 1 15.81 28.95 6.79
CA MET A 1 14.89 28.09 6.04
C MET A 1 14.20 27.18 7.04
N PRO A 2 12.86 27.06 7.06
CA PRO A 2 12.21 26.05 7.89
C PRO A 2 12.61 24.66 7.39
N PHE A 3 12.92 23.75 8.30
CA PHE A 3 13.21 22.36 7.97
C PHE A 3 11.97 21.73 7.31
N PRO A 4 12.10 20.89 6.26
CA PRO A 4 10.95 20.18 5.71
C PRO A 4 10.33 19.31 6.82
N THR A 5 9.05 19.55 7.11
CA THR A 5 8.30 18.87 8.18
C THR A 5 7.57 17.62 7.71
N HIS A 6 7.51 17.39 6.39
CA HIS A 6 6.75 16.29 5.79
C HIS A 6 7.61 15.55 4.75
N ILE A 7 7.59 14.23 4.82
CA ILE A 7 8.13 13.35 3.77
C ILE A 7 6.97 12.99 2.85
N VAL A 8 7.12 13.25 1.55
CA VAL A 8 6.19 12.76 0.52
C VAL A 8 6.74 11.45 -0.03
N ALA A 9 5.91 10.41 -0.01
CA ALA A 9 6.20 9.13 -0.62
C ALA A 9 5.08 8.75 -1.59
N ALA A 10 5.44 8.16 -2.73
CA ALA A 10 4.51 7.54 -3.66
C ALA A 10 4.69 6.02 -3.61
N GLY A 11 3.60 5.28 -3.74
CA GLY A 11 3.59 3.83 -3.87
C GLY A 11 2.68 3.43 -5.03
N GLY A 12 2.94 2.26 -5.62
CA GLY A 12 2.13 1.71 -6.71
C GLY A 12 1.78 0.25 -6.44
N PHE A 13 0.68 -0.18 -7.04
CA PHE A 13 0.31 -1.59 -7.12
C PHE A 13 0.67 -2.11 -8.52
N VAL A 14 1.19 -3.34 -8.60
CA VAL A 14 1.43 -4.01 -9.87
C VAL A 14 0.26 -4.96 -10.12
N GLU A 15 -0.39 -4.79 -11.26
CA GLU A 15 -1.53 -5.57 -11.71
C GLU A 15 -1.14 -6.36 -12.95
N ASP A 16 -1.45 -7.67 -12.99
CA ASP A 16 -1.25 -8.51 -14.17
C ASP A 16 -2.41 -8.37 -15.18
N GLU A 17 -2.32 -9.07 -16.32
CA GLU A 17 -3.36 -9.04 -17.36
C GLU A 17 -4.70 -9.63 -16.92
N GLN A 18 -4.73 -10.39 -15.81
CA GLN A 18 -5.93 -11.00 -15.24
C GLN A 18 -6.52 -10.15 -14.10
N GLY A 19 -5.91 -9.00 -13.78
CA GLY A 19 -6.34 -8.13 -12.70
C GLY A 19 -5.85 -8.56 -11.31
N ASN A 20 -4.89 -9.49 -11.23
CA ASN A 20 -4.31 -9.88 -9.95
C ASN A 20 -3.25 -8.88 -9.49
N ILE A 21 -3.20 -8.63 -8.19
CA ILE A 21 -2.21 -7.73 -7.57
C ILE A 21 -1.03 -8.54 -7.05
N LEU A 22 0.17 -8.04 -7.32
CA LEU A 22 1.39 -8.62 -6.79
C LEU A 22 1.56 -8.28 -5.29
N LEU A 23 1.70 -9.32 -4.47
CA LEU A 23 2.10 -9.21 -3.07
C LEU A 23 3.43 -9.91 -2.80
N VAL A 24 4.18 -9.34 -1.86
CA VAL A 24 5.43 -9.90 -1.33
C VAL A 24 5.30 -10.09 0.18
N LYS A 25 5.95 -11.14 0.70
CA LYS A 25 6.01 -11.43 2.13
C LYS A 25 7.33 -10.95 2.68
N THR A 26 7.28 -10.05 3.66
CA THR A 26 8.48 -9.55 4.33
C THR A 26 9.07 -10.63 5.24
N HIS A 27 10.34 -10.45 5.65
CA HIS A 27 10.98 -11.29 6.65
C HIS A 27 10.18 -11.43 7.97
N ASP A 28 9.47 -10.37 8.39
CA ASP A 28 8.56 -10.38 9.56
C ASP A 28 7.27 -11.19 9.35
N GLY A 29 7.09 -11.76 8.17
CA GLY A 29 5.95 -12.60 7.81
C GLY A 29 4.69 -11.84 7.37
N ALA A 30 4.74 -10.51 7.32
CA ALA A 30 3.65 -9.67 6.85
C ALA A 30 3.61 -9.62 5.31
N TRP A 31 2.41 -9.58 4.74
CA TRP A 31 2.21 -9.36 3.30
C TRP A 31 2.04 -7.88 2.99
N VAL A 32 2.77 -7.38 1.98
CA VAL A 32 2.73 -5.99 1.50
C VAL A 32 2.83 -5.96 -0.02
N TYR A 33 2.47 -4.82 -0.63
CA TYR A 33 2.80 -4.57 -2.03
C TYR A 33 4.30 -4.24 -2.17
N PRO A 34 4.95 -4.59 -3.29
CA PRO A 34 6.36 -4.30 -3.48
C PRO A 34 6.60 -2.80 -3.59
N GLY A 35 7.73 -2.33 -3.06
CA GLY A 35 8.21 -0.95 -3.25
C GLY A 35 8.78 -0.68 -4.65
N GLY A 36 8.82 -1.69 -5.53
CA GLY A 36 9.41 -1.68 -6.87
C GLY A 36 10.32 -2.90 -7.10
N GLY A 37 10.66 -3.19 -8.37
CA GLY A 37 11.59 -4.27 -8.77
C GLY A 37 10.96 -5.48 -9.46
N GLU A 38 11.79 -6.42 -9.90
CA GLU A 38 11.37 -7.71 -10.48
C GLU A 38 11.04 -8.73 -9.38
N LEU A 39 10.24 -9.74 -9.73
CA LEU A 39 9.87 -10.84 -8.83
C LEU A 39 11.09 -11.64 -8.38
N ALA A 40 11.52 -11.46 -7.15
CA ALA A 40 12.60 -12.22 -6.55
C ALA A 40 12.34 -12.46 -5.06
N VAL A 41 12.76 -13.64 -4.59
CA VAL A 41 12.93 -13.89 -3.15
C VAL A 41 14.31 -13.41 -2.71
N SER A 42 14.40 -12.89 -1.50
CA SER A 42 15.64 -12.45 -0.85
C SER A 42 15.55 -12.66 0.66
N GLU A 43 16.61 -12.34 1.41
CA GLU A 43 16.54 -12.31 2.89
C GLU A 43 15.41 -11.38 3.39
N GLU A 44 15.10 -10.32 2.64
CA GLU A 44 14.03 -9.37 2.99
C GLU A 44 12.65 -9.78 2.45
N THR A 45 12.61 -10.54 1.35
CA THR A 45 11.38 -10.99 0.66
C THR A 45 11.32 -12.52 0.64
N THR A 46 10.62 -13.11 1.61
CA THR A 46 10.60 -14.56 1.81
C THR A 46 9.63 -15.30 0.89
N ASP A 47 8.67 -14.60 0.28
CA ASP A 47 7.66 -15.16 -0.64
C ASP A 47 7.10 -14.04 -1.55
N SER A 48 6.61 -14.39 -2.73
CA SER A 48 5.91 -13.47 -3.64
C SER A 48 4.83 -14.20 -4.44
N ARG A 49 3.69 -13.56 -4.69
CA ARG A 49 2.58 -14.16 -5.44
C ARG A 49 1.59 -13.14 -5.99
N TRP A 50 0.88 -13.54 -7.03
CA TRP A 50 -0.30 -12.86 -7.56
C TRP A 50 -1.53 -13.23 -6.73
N VAL A 51 -2.31 -12.23 -6.32
CA VAL A 51 -3.54 -12.39 -5.55
C VAL A 51 -4.67 -11.65 -6.24
N ALA A 52 -5.82 -12.31 -6.40
CA ALA A 52 -7.02 -11.68 -6.94
C ALA A 52 -7.34 -10.38 -6.19
N LYS A 53 -7.65 -9.31 -6.93
CA LYS A 53 -7.80 -7.95 -6.41
C LYS A 53 -8.70 -7.85 -5.20
N GLU A 54 -9.81 -8.59 -5.19
CA GLU A 54 -10.82 -8.59 -4.13
C GLU A 54 -10.34 -9.30 -2.87
N ARG A 55 -9.32 -10.17 -3.00
CA ARG A 55 -8.78 -10.99 -1.91
C ARG A 55 -7.52 -10.42 -1.27
N VAL A 56 -6.95 -9.35 -1.82
CA VAL A 56 -5.71 -8.75 -1.29
C VAL A 56 -5.85 -8.34 0.18
N LEU A 57 -7.03 -7.85 0.58
CA LEU A 57 -7.32 -7.52 1.97
C LEU A 57 -7.42 -8.75 2.89
N ASP A 58 -7.43 -9.97 2.39
CA ASP A 58 -7.29 -11.17 3.25
C ASP A 58 -5.83 -11.36 3.71
N PHE A 59 -4.87 -10.83 2.95
CA PHE A 59 -3.43 -11.01 3.18
C PHE A 59 -2.80 -9.84 3.92
N ILE A 60 -3.18 -8.61 3.56
CA ILE A 60 -2.60 -7.40 4.16
C ILE A 60 -3.24 -7.15 5.52
N THR A 61 -2.51 -7.41 6.60
CA THR A 61 -3.02 -7.24 7.97
C THR A 61 -2.70 -5.88 8.58
N HIS A 62 -1.63 -5.21 8.13
CA HIS A 62 -1.21 -3.95 8.73
C HIS A 62 -2.20 -2.80 8.42
N PRO A 63 -2.77 -2.10 9.43
CA PRO A 63 -3.84 -1.11 9.23
C PRO A 63 -3.51 -0.04 8.18
N ALA A 64 -2.29 0.53 8.26
CA ALA A 64 -1.80 1.51 7.29
C ALA A 64 -1.88 1.05 5.83
N ILE A 65 -1.44 -0.18 5.57
CA ILE A 65 -1.35 -0.75 4.23
C ILE A 65 -2.75 -1.12 3.73
N ARG A 66 -3.61 -1.62 4.63
CA ARG A 66 -5.04 -1.84 4.35
C ARG A 66 -5.74 -0.56 3.94
N THR A 67 -5.57 0.54 4.68
CA THR A 67 -6.19 1.84 4.36
C THR A 67 -5.77 2.33 2.98
N ARG A 68 -4.47 2.21 2.65
CA ARG A 68 -3.96 2.59 1.31
C ARG A 68 -4.58 1.74 0.20
N TYR A 69 -4.68 0.43 0.39
CA TYR A 69 -5.28 -0.45 -0.60
C TYR A 69 -6.79 -0.26 -0.73
N GLN A 70 -7.49 -0.03 0.38
CA GLN A 70 -8.92 0.26 0.39
C GLN A 70 -9.21 1.56 -0.37
N ALA A 71 -8.40 2.61 -0.17
CA ALA A 71 -8.53 3.86 -0.92
C ALA A 71 -8.32 3.66 -2.44
N TYR A 72 -7.49 2.69 -2.84
CA TYR A 72 -7.33 2.32 -4.24
C TYR A 72 -8.55 1.57 -4.80
N ILE A 73 -9.15 0.65 -4.04
CA ILE A 73 -10.38 -0.05 -4.46
C ILE A 73 -11.55 0.93 -4.57
N ASP A 74 -11.69 1.81 -3.59
CA ASP A 74 -12.81 2.76 -3.49
C ASP A 74 -12.59 4.03 -4.33
N PHE A 75 -11.51 4.08 -5.11
CA PHE A 75 -11.17 5.26 -5.89
C PHE A 75 -12.29 5.58 -6.88
N ASN A 76 -12.90 6.75 -6.69
CA ASN A 76 -14.05 7.24 -7.45
C ASN A 76 -13.78 8.61 -8.08
N GLY A 77 -12.52 9.03 -8.16
CA GLY A 77 -12.09 10.36 -8.60
C GLY A 77 -11.66 11.29 -7.46
N SER A 78 -12.03 10.99 -6.20
CA SER A 78 -11.54 11.75 -5.04
C SER A 78 -10.19 11.22 -4.52
N VAL A 79 -9.28 12.12 -4.14
CA VAL A 79 -8.00 11.83 -3.49
C VAL A 79 -8.04 12.26 -2.04
N ASN A 80 -7.67 11.34 -1.14
CA ASN A 80 -7.59 11.58 0.29
C ASN A 80 -6.15 11.92 0.69
N TYR A 81 -5.94 13.07 1.34
CA TYR A 81 -4.69 13.38 2.05
C TYR A 81 -4.78 12.83 3.48
N ILE A 82 -3.88 11.88 3.79
CA ILE A 82 -3.86 11.17 5.07
C ILE A 82 -2.56 11.48 5.81
N GLU A 83 -2.68 11.99 7.02
CA GLU A 83 -1.54 12.28 7.91
C GLU A 83 -1.45 11.21 9.02
N TYR A 84 -0.22 10.78 9.30
CA TYR A 84 0.09 9.91 10.44
C TYR A 84 0.24 10.78 11.69
N VAL A 85 -0.62 10.58 12.70
CA VAL A 85 -0.55 11.35 13.96
C VAL A 85 0.20 10.55 15.03
N THR A 86 -0.14 9.27 15.19
CA THR A 86 0.49 8.32 16.12
C THR A 86 0.22 6.92 15.59
N ASN A 87 1.24 6.11 15.31
CA ASN A 87 1.02 4.75 14.77
C ASN A 87 0.07 3.95 15.69
N PRO A 88 -1.05 3.37 15.21
CA PRO A 88 -1.52 3.25 13.82
C PRO A 88 -2.71 4.17 13.45
N GLU A 89 -2.96 5.24 14.20
CA GLU A 89 -4.07 6.17 13.97
C GLU A 89 -3.80 7.15 12.81
N PHE A 90 -4.85 7.40 12.04
CA PHE A 90 -4.86 8.24 10.84
C PHE A 90 -5.93 9.31 10.93
N LEU A 91 -5.63 10.50 10.41
CA LEU A 91 -6.64 11.52 10.14
C LEU A 91 -6.66 11.86 8.66
N ILE A 92 -7.84 11.77 8.04
CA ILE A 92 -8.09 12.38 6.73
C ILE A 92 -8.21 13.89 6.96
N LYS A 93 -7.26 14.67 6.44
CA LYS A 93 -7.27 16.13 6.60
C LYS A 93 -8.00 16.83 5.47
N LEU A 94 -7.96 16.26 4.28
CA LEU A 94 -8.51 16.84 3.07
C LEU A 94 -8.91 15.73 2.11
N GLN A 95 -10.08 15.89 1.50
CA GLN A 95 -10.51 15.12 0.34
C GLN A 95 -10.67 16.13 -0.79
N THR A 96 -10.04 15.87 -1.92
CA THR A 96 -10.15 16.70 -3.13
C THR A 96 -10.63 15.85 -4.28
N ASP A 97 -11.41 16.45 -5.18
CA ASP A 97 -11.81 15.82 -6.43
C ASP A 97 -10.79 16.17 -7.53
N ILE A 98 -10.54 15.23 -8.47
CA ILE A 98 -9.72 15.45 -9.67
C ILE A 98 -10.62 15.57 -10.89
#